data_AF-A0A967VEQ9-F1
#
_entry.id   AF-A0A967VEQ9-F1
#
_cell.length_a   1.000
_cell.length_b   1.000
_cell.length_c   1.000
_cell.angle_alpha   90.00
_cell.angle_beta   90.00
_cell.angle_gamma   90.00
#
_symmetry.space_group_name_H-M   'P 1'
#
loop_
_entity.id
_entity.type
_entity.pdbx_description
1 polymer ?
#
loop_
_entity_poly.entity_id
_entity_poly.type
_entity_poly.pdbx_seq_one_letter_code
_entity_poly.pdbx_strand_id
1 'polypeptide(L)' 'MRCIAEGRGRLEANKEIMEWEWSGTLQGATSVGIIEKISDNKFTLTHKITLPNGNKMEEKTEMTRKKIKTEE' A
#
# COMPACT_ATOMS: atom_id res chain seq x y z
N MET A 1 -5.12 19.53 -8.74
CA MET A 1 -4.14 19.03 -7.76
C MET A 1 -3.87 17.57 -8.07
N ARG A 2 -2.61 17.13 -8.19
CA ARG A 2 -2.27 15.72 -8.46
C ARG A 2 -1.73 15.10 -7.18
N CYS A 3 -2.19 13.89 -6.89
CA CYS A 3 -1.62 13.05 -5.84
C CYS A 3 -0.40 12.34 -6.46
N ILE A 4 0.79 12.64 -5.97
CA ILE A 4 2.05 12.10 -6.51
C ILE A 4 2.79 11.47 -5.33
N ALA A 5 3.25 10.23 -5.51
CA ALA A 5 4.06 9.53 -4.53
C ALA A 5 5.21 8.83 -5.24
N GLU A 6 6.38 8.87 -4.63
CA GLU A 6 7.54 8.07 -5.01
C GLU A 6 7.74 7.01 -3.94
N GLY A 7 7.99 5.78 -4.35
CA GLY A 7 8.11 4.67 -3.41
C GLY A 7 9.23 3.71 -3.72
N ARG A 8 9.69 3.06 -2.66
CA ARG A 8 10.69 1.99 -2.73
C ARG A 8 10.10 0.74 -2.13
N GLY A 9 10.16 -0.33 -2.91
CA GLY A 9 9.61 -1.63 -2.56
C GLY A 9 10.70 -2.64 -2.25
N ARG A 10 10.37 -3.58 -1.36
CA ARG A 10 11.13 -4.82 -1.20
C ARG A 10 10.20 -6.00 -0.95
N LEU A 11 10.65 -7.17 -1.37
CA LEU A 11 9.98 -8.43 -1.10
C LEU A 11 10.71 -9.17 0.02
N GLU A 12 9.99 -9.51 1.07
CA GLU A 12 10.47 -10.30 2.21
C GLU A 12 9.57 -11.53 2.37
N ALA A 13 10.02 -12.66 1.82
CA ALA A 13 9.26 -13.92 1.81
C ALA A 13 7.84 -13.76 1.22
N ASN A 14 6.79 -13.82 2.06
CA ASN A 14 5.39 -13.68 1.66
C ASN A 14 4.87 -12.23 1.77
N LYS A 15 5.75 -11.25 2.00
CA LYS A 15 5.39 -9.84 2.23
C LYS A 15 6.03 -8.94 1.20
N GLU A 16 5.23 -8.08 0.60
CA GLU A 16 5.69 -6.92 -0.15
C GLU A 16 5.58 -5.68 0.75
N ILE A 17 6.70 -5.00 0.96
CA ILE A 17 6.78 -3.80 1.79
C ILE A 17 7.11 -2.63 0.89
N MET A 18 6.23 -1.64 0.89
CA MET A 18 6.33 -0.42 0.09
C MET A 18 6.40 0.79 1.00
N GLU A 19 7.49 1.55 0.92
CA GLU A 19 7.65 2.84 1.58
C GLU A 19 7.41 3.95 0.56
N TRP A 20 6.64 4.96 0.92
CA TRP A 20 6.21 6.06 0.04
C TRP A 20 6.51 7.42 0.66
N GLU A 21 7.02 8.32 -0.16
CA GLU A 21 7.12 9.75 0.10
C GLU A 21 6.12 10.49 -0.79
N TRP A 22 5.26 11.31 -0.18
CA TRP A 22 4.17 11.98 -0.88
C TRP A 22 4.54 13.42 -1.23
N SER A 23 4.09 13.85 -2.40
CA SER A 23 4.19 15.23 -2.89
C SER A 23 2.84 15.74 -3.42
N GLY A 24 2.73 17.05 -3.64
CA GLY A 24 1.46 17.69 -4.02
C GLY A 24 0.50 17.84 -2.84
N THR A 25 -0.69 17.25 -2.94
CA THR A 25 -1.76 17.36 -1.92
C THR A 25 -1.36 16.87 -0.52
N LEU A 26 -0.45 15.90 -0.46
CA LEU A 26 0.04 15.28 0.77
C LEU A 26 1.54 15.54 0.95
N GLN A 27 2.04 16.68 0.45
CA GLN A 27 3.46 17.01 0.55
C GLN A 27 3.98 16.92 1.99
N GLY A 28 5.05 16.16 2.20
CA GLY A 28 5.65 15.93 3.51
C GLY A 28 5.02 14.78 4.30
N ALA A 29 4.02 14.10 3.74
CA ALA A 29 3.53 12.84 4.31
C ALA A 29 4.43 11.68 3.87
N THR A 30 4.49 10.65 4.72
CA THR A 30 5.16 9.37 4.41
C THR A 30 4.21 8.23 4.68
N SER A 31 4.28 7.14 3.92
CA SER A 31 3.50 5.95 4.26
C SER A 31 4.24 4.65 4.03
N VAL A 32 3.84 3.61 4.78
CA VAL A 32 4.35 2.25 4.63
C VAL A 32 3.17 1.33 4.40
N GLY A 33 3.13 0.68 3.24
CA GLY A 33 2.17 -0.35 2.88
C GLY A 33 2.83 -1.73 2.96
N ILE A 34 2.18 -2.67 3.62
CA ILE A 34 2.61 -4.06 3.70
C ILE A 34 1.48 -4.91 3.12
N ILE A 35 1.76 -5.57 2.00
CA ILE A 35 0.88 -6.59 1.43
C ILE A 35 1.43 -7.95 1.81
N GLU A 36 0.68 -8.70 2.61
CA GLU A 36 1.04 -10.06 3.01
C GLU A 36 0.17 -11.08 2.28
N LYS A 37 0.81 -12.06 1.63
CA LYS A 37 0.13 -13.19 1.01
C LYS A 37 -0.23 -14.22 2.08
N ILE A 38 -1.54 -14.44 2.25
CA ILE A 38 -2.11 -15.45 3.16
C ILE A 38 -2.32 -16.78 2.43
N SER A 39 -2.78 -16.72 1.18
CA SER A 39 -2.89 -17.86 0.26
C SER A 39 -2.84 -17.38 -1.19
N ASP A 40 -2.94 -18.28 -2.16
CA ASP A 40 -2.88 -17.90 -3.59
C ASP A 40 -3.92 -16.86 -4.01
N ASN A 41 -5.06 -16.82 -3.32
CA ASN A 41 -6.14 -15.90 -3.64
C ASN A 41 -6.46 -14.91 -2.51
N LYS A 42 -5.77 -14.95 -1.38
CA LYS A 42 -6.04 -14.08 -0.22
C LYS A 42 -4.79 -13.33 0.21
N PHE A 43 -4.96 -12.04 0.44
CA PHE A 43 -3.91 -11.13 0.88
C PHE A 43 -4.45 -10.21 1.97
N THR A 44 -3.57 -9.66 2.79
CA THR A 44 -3.90 -8.57 3.71
C THR A 44 -3.01 -7.38 3.41
N LEU A 45 -3.61 -6.20 3.24
CA LEU A 45 -2.92 -4.93 3.20
C LEU A 45 -2.97 -4.30 4.59
N THR A 46 -1.82 -3.87 5.10
CA THR A 46 -1.73 -2.92 6.22
C THR A 46 -1.06 -1.66 5.70
N HIS A 47 -1.71 -0.51 5.81
CA HIS A 47 -1.18 0.76 5.35
C HIS A 47 -1.11 1.75 6.51
N LYS A 48 0.07 2.31 6.75
CA LYS A 48 0.31 3.31 7.80
C LYS A 48 0.77 4.60 7.16
N ILE A 49 0.08 5.70 7.44
CA ILE A 49 0.39 7.03 6.90
C ILE A 49 0.72 7.96 8.06
N THR A 50 1.85 8.65 7.96
CA THR A 50 2.17 9.80 8.82
C THR A 50 1.95 11.06 7.99
N LEU A 51 0.99 11.88 8.41
CA LEU A 51 0.66 13.16 7.78
C LEU A 51 1.70 14.23 8.13
N PRO A 52 1.79 15.34 7.37
CA PRO A 52 2.79 16.38 7.59
C PRO A 52 2.68 17.05 8.97
N ASN A 53 1.47 17.05 9.55
CA ASN A 53 1.20 17.55 10.90
C ASN A 53 1.56 16.55 12.01
N GLY A 54 2.14 15.40 11.68
CA GLY A 54 2.49 14.33 12.61
C GLY A 54 1.35 13.37 12.96
N ASN A 55 0.12 13.64 12.52
CA ASN A 55 -1.00 12.72 12.75
C ASN A 55 -0.76 11.41 12.01
N LYS A 56 -1.15 10.30 12.63
CA LYS A 56 -1.00 8.97 12.08
C LYS A 56 -2.36 8.38 11.73
N MET A 57 -2.42 7.71 10.59
CA MET A 57 -3.58 6.93 10.15
C MET A 57 -3.12 5.52 9.84
N GLU A 58 -3.96 4.54 10.17
CA GLU A 58 -3.71 3.13 9.86
C GLU A 58 -4.97 2.52 9.27
N GLU A 59 -4.81 1.82 8.14
CA GLU A 59 -5.84 1.04 7.48
C GLU A 59 -5.40 -0.41 7.40
N LYS A 60 -6.34 -1.34 7.59
CA LYS A 60 -6.14 -2.76 7.34
C LYS A 60 -7.27 -3.29 6.47
N THR A 61 -6.91 -3.92 5.38
CA THR A 61 -7.85 -4.38 4.36
C THR A 61 -7.53 -5.81 3.94
N GLU A 62 -8.54 -6.67 3.91
CA GLU A 62 -8.43 -8.01 3.33
C GLU A 62 -8.74 -7.95 1.84
N MET A 63 -7.91 -8.59 1.03
CA MET A 63 -8.02 -8.57 -0.41
C MET A 63 -8.16 -10.00 -0.94
N THR A 64 -9.11 -10.20 -1.85
CA THR A 64 -9.29 -11.47 -2.56
C THR A 64 -9.01 -11.26 -4.04
N ARG A 65 -8.15 -12.10 -4.62
CA ARG A 65 -7.83 -12.06 -6.05
C ARG A 65 -9.09 -12.34 -6.87
N LYS A 66 -9.53 -11.37 -7.68
CA LYS A 66 -10.58 -11.58 -8.68
C LYS A 66 -9.96 -12.19 -9.94
N LYS A 67 -10.42 -13.37 -10.35
CA LYS A 67 -10.07 -13.94 -11.66
C LYS A 67 -10.86 -13.19 -12.73
N ILE A 68 -10.18 -12.51 -13.63
CA ILE A 68 -10.80 -11.98 -14.85
C ILE A 68 -10.87 -13.15 -15.83
N LYS A 69 -12.07 -13.49 -16.31
CA LYS A 69 -12.22 -14.37 -17.46
C LYS A 69 -11.95 -13.51 -18.69
N THR A 70 -10.89 -13.79 -19.42
CA THR A 70 -10.72 -13.25 -20.77
C THR A 70 -11.70 -14.01 -21.65
N GLU A 71 -12.65 -13.32 -22.29
CA GLU A 71 -13.47 -13.92 -23.34
C GLU A 71 -12.57 -14.14 -24.56
N GLU A 72 -12.55 -15.37 -25.10
CA GLU A 72 -11.81 -15.78 -26.31
C GLU A 72 -12.63 -15.49 -27.58
#